data_AF-A0A7S3EY37-F1
#
_entry.id   AF-A0A7S3EY37-F1
#
_cell.length_a   1.000
_cell.length_b   1.000
_cell.length_c   1.000
_cell.angle_alpha   90.00
_cell.angle_beta   90.00
_cell.angle_gamma   90.00
#
_symmetry.space_group_name_H-M   'P 1'
#
loop_
_entity.id
_entity.type
_entity.pdbx_description
1 polymer ?
#
loop_
_entity_poly.entity_id
_entity_poly.type
_entity_poly.pdbx_seq_one_letter_code
_entity_poly.pdbx_strand_id
1 'polypeptide(L)'
;GTFFHRPVAGSFPEPSLRTLLLQGGGVYIGGSSNVKFEDCEIYSNSAFATGGGVFIYQATVTFINTQIHDNQATSIPGGQGGGVYIDGSSTVKFENCGICSNSAVDSGGGIYISGGTVTFINTQIHNNDALGGGGVAIYGGTVTFTKTQIHNNQADIGGGIYVDDGSVAQIISSP
;
A
#
# COMPACT_ATOMS: atom_id res chain seq x y z
N GLY A 1 -19.79 14.70 -4.34
CA GLY A 1 -19.44 14.56 -2.92
C GLY A 1 -20.00 13.25 -2.43
N THR A 2 -19.25 12.18 -2.65
CA THR A 2 -19.60 10.82 -2.21
C THR A 2 -18.52 10.41 -1.24
N PHE A 3 -18.81 10.59 0.05
CA PHE A 3 -17.99 10.08 1.14
C PHE A 3 -18.29 8.58 1.29
N PHE A 4 -17.32 7.72 1.01
CA PHE A 4 -17.41 6.31 1.39
C PHE A 4 -17.06 6.19 2.89
N HIS A 5 -18.03 6.44 3.76
CA HIS A 5 -17.99 5.82 5.09
C HIS A 5 -18.37 4.34 4.90
N ARG A 6 -17.34 3.49 4.85
CA ARG A 6 -17.35 2.02 4.67
C ARG A 6 -17.50 1.58 3.19
N PRO A 7 -16.53 0.87 2.60
CA PRO A 7 -16.78 0.13 1.37
C PRO A 7 -17.77 -0.99 1.68
N VAL A 8 -18.97 -0.92 1.10
CA VAL A 8 -19.78 -2.11 0.89
C VAL A 8 -19.01 -2.95 -0.13
N ALA A 9 -18.55 -4.12 0.33
CA ALA A 9 -17.89 -5.13 -0.47
C ALA A 9 -18.66 -5.37 -1.79
N GLY A 10 -17.95 -5.23 -2.92
CA GLY A 10 -18.38 -5.83 -4.16
C GLY A 10 -18.42 -7.34 -3.99
N SER A 11 -19.60 -7.92 -4.12
CA SER A 11 -19.88 -9.36 -4.00
C SER A 11 -19.16 -10.18 -5.07
N PHE A 12 -18.25 -11.09 -4.70
CA PHE A 12 -17.79 -12.20 -5.55
C PHE A 12 -17.42 -13.43 -4.71
N PRO A 13 -17.50 -14.64 -5.31
CA PRO A 13 -17.91 -15.88 -4.64
C PRO A 13 -16.80 -16.46 -3.76
N GLU A 14 -17.17 -16.82 -2.53
CA GLU A 14 -16.40 -17.52 -1.49
C GLU A 14 -15.03 -18.12 -1.90
N PRO A 15 -13.94 -17.50 -1.46
CA PRO A 15 -12.83 -18.22 -0.85
C PRO A 15 -12.94 -18.02 0.66
N SER A 16 -13.45 -19.05 1.34
CA SER A 16 -13.64 -19.20 2.80
C SER A 16 -13.22 -18.00 3.67
N LEU A 17 -14.13 -17.48 4.51
CA LEU A 17 -13.95 -16.48 5.59
C LEU A 17 -12.56 -16.31 6.25
N ARG A 18 -11.67 -17.32 6.21
CA ARG A 18 -10.26 -17.24 6.61
C ARG A 18 -9.37 -16.38 5.69
N THR A 19 -9.63 -16.29 4.39
CA THR A 19 -8.76 -15.53 3.46
C THR A 19 -8.92 -14.01 3.62
N LEU A 20 -10.13 -13.54 3.95
CA LEU A 20 -10.44 -12.13 4.18
C LEU A 20 -9.87 -11.57 5.50
N LEU A 21 -9.59 -12.42 6.49
CA LEU A 21 -8.92 -12.02 7.73
C LEU A 21 -7.39 -11.92 7.57
N LEU A 22 -6.85 -12.60 6.55
CA LEU A 22 -5.41 -12.68 6.32
C LEU A 22 -4.91 -11.54 5.42
N GLN A 23 -5.70 -11.07 4.45
CA GLN A 23 -5.24 -10.12 3.43
C GLN A 23 -6.29 -9.06 3.10
N GLY A 24 -5.88 -7.80 2.88
CA GLY A 24 -6.75 -6.75 2.38
C GLY A 24 -7.81 -6.33 3.40
N GLY A 25 -7.37 -5.87 4.58
CA GLY A 25 -8.24 -5.62 5.73
C GLY A 25 -9.40 -4.65 5.45
N GLY A 26 -9.24 -3.77 4.46
CA GLY A 26 -10.32 -2.96 3.89
C GLY A 26 -10.74 -3.40 2.49
N VAL A 27 -9.77 -3.55 1.58
CA VAL A 27 -10.01 -3.81 0.16
C VAL A 27 -9.06 -4.87 -0.39
N TYR A 28 -9.61 -5.86 -1.09
CA TYR A 28 -8.85 -6.81 -1.90
C TYR A 28 -9.13 -6.57 -3.39
N ILE A 29 -8.07 -6.49 -4.20
CA ILE A 29 -8.15 -6.31 -5.65
C ILE A 29 -7.25 -7.33 -6.31
N GLY A 30 -7.81 -8.18 -7.18
CA GLY A 30 -6.99 -9.10 -7.94
C GLY A 30 -7.60 -9.61 -9.23
N GLY A 31 -6.90 -10.54 -9.87
CA GLY A 31 -7.42 -11.29 -11.02
C GLY A 31 -7.56 -10.46 -12.30
N SER A 32 -6.55 -9.66 -12.63
CA SER A 32 -6.53 -8.75 -13.80
C SER A 32 -7.60 -7.65 -13.75
N SER A 33 -8.11 -7.33 -12.57
CA SER A 33 -9.05 -6.22 -12.38
C SER A 33 -8.43 -4.87 -12.77
N ASN A 34 -9.26 -3.95 -13.24
CA ASN A 34 -8.91 -2.56 -13.48
C ASN A 34 -9.81 -1.66 -12.62
N VAL A 35 -9.23 -1.04 -11.59
CA VAL A 35 -9.97 -0.30 -10.55
C VAL A 35 -9.43 1.13 -10.42
N LYS A 36 -10.33 2.10 -10.31
CA LYS A 36 -10.00 3.49 -10.02
C LYS A 36 -10.65 3.92 -8.69
N PHE A 37 -9.84 4.49 -7.80
CA PHE A 37 -10.28 5.23 -6.62
C PHE A 37 -10.08 6.72 -6.86
N GLU A 38 -11.11 7.51 -6.61
CA GLU A 38 -11.09 8.96 -6.80
C GLU A 38 -11.81 9.62 -5.65
N ASP A 39 -11.15 10.59 -5.01
CA ASP A 39 -11.67 11.32 -3.85
C ASP A 39 -12.15 10.38 -2.72
N CYS A 40 -11.35 9.35 -2.44
CA CYS A 40 -11.67 8.29 -1.47
C CYS A 40 -10.82 8.39 -0.19
N GLU A 41 -11.29 7.72 0.86
CA GLU A 41 -10.52 7.47 2.08
C GLU A 41 -10.55 5.97 2.40
N ILE A 42 -9.39 5.38 2.66
CA ILE A 42 -9.25 3.98 3.08
C ILE A 42 -8.50 4.00 4.40
N TYR A 43 -9.23 3.80 5.50
CA TYR A 43 -8.66 4.02 6.82
C TYR A 43 -9.17 3.11 7.91
N SER A 44 -8.38 3.00 8.98
CA SER A 44 -8.70 2.21 10.19
C SER A 44 -9.02 0.74 9.89
N ASN A 45 -8.43 0.18 8.84
CA ASN A 45 -8.54 -1.23 8.51
C ASN A 45 -7.37 -2.01 9.09
N SER A 46 -7.60 -3.30 9.37
CA SER A 46 -6.58 -4.19 9.91
C SER A 46 -6.63 -5.52 9.20
N ALA A 47 -5.46 -6.00 8.76
CA ALA A 47 -5.26 -7.35 8.26
C ALA A 47 -4.34 -8.11 9.21
N PHE A 48 -4.55 -9.43 9.33
CA PHE A 48 -3.59 -10.26 10.03
C PHE A 48 -2.26 -10.31 9.28
N ALA A 49 -2.24 -10.71 8.01
CA ALA A 49 -0.98 -10.85 7.26
C ALA A 49 -0.62 -9.59 6.45
N THR A 50 -1.36 -9.28 5.38
CA THR A 50 -0.86 -8.31 4.38
C THR A 50 -1.91 -7.34 3.89
N GLY A 51 -1.51 -6.09 3.60
CA GLY A 51 -2.42 -5.10 3.03
C GLY A 51 -3.49 -4.69 4.03
N GLY A 52 -3.07 -4.04 5.13
CA GLY A 52 -3.98 -3.63 6.20
C GLY A 52 -5.15 -2.81 5.67
N GLY A 53 -4.87 -1.85 4.79
CA GLY A 53 -5.87 -1.11 4.02
C GLY A 53 -6.24 -1.84 2.73
N VAL A 54 -5.26 -2.01 1.84
CA VAL A 54 -5.47 -2.52 0.48
C VAL A 54 -4.48 -3.63 0.15
N PHE A 55 -4.99 -4.72 -0.42
CA PHE A 55 -4.19 -5.77 -1.04
C PHE A 55 -4.44 -5.81 -2.55
N ILE A 56 -3.37 -5.71 -3.35
CA ILE A 56 -3.41 -5.66 -4.81
C ILE A 56 -2.57 -6.80 -5.38
N TYR A 57 -3.19 -7.70 -6.15
CA TYR A 57 -2.52 -8.85 -6.74
C TYR A 57 -2.88 -9.04 -8.22
N GLN A 58 -1.88 -8.89 -9.10
CA GLN A 58 -2.04 -9.00 -10.55
C GLN A 58 -3.18 -8.12 -11.08
N ALA A 59 -3.18 -6.84 -10.73
CA ALA A 59 -4.23 -5.89 -11.12
C ALA A 59 -3.68 -4.54 -11.60
N THR A 60 -4.52 -3.77 -12.28
CA THR A 60 -4.26 -2.36 -12.61
C THR A 60 -5.09 -1.48 -11.71
N VAL A 61 -4.44 -0.63 -10.91
CA VAL A 61 -5.13 0.23 -9.93
C VAL A 61 -4.64 1.66 -10.03
N THR A 62 -5.56 2.61 -10.07
CA THR A 62 -5.24 4.05 -10.02
C THR A 62 -5.94 4.69 -8.82
N PHE A 63 -5.16 5.34 -7.95
CA PHE A 63 -5.64 6.19 -6.86
C PHE A 63 -5.42 7.65 -7.26
N ILE A 64 -6.48 8.45 -7.18
CA ILE A 64 -6.45 9.90 -7.44
C ILE A 64 -7.08 10.60 -6.24
N ASN A 65 -6.39 11.62 -5.69
CA ASN A 65 -6.87 12.41 -4.56
C ASN A 65 -7.37 11.53 -3.39
N THR A 66 -6.70 10.41 -3.14
CA THR A 66 -7.16 9.41 -2.16
C THR A 66 -6.23 9.41 -0.95
N GLN A 67 -6.83 9.28 0.23
CA GLN A 67 -6.10 9.13 1.49
C GLN A 67 -6.13 7.66 1.94
N ILE A 68 -4.97 7.10 2.27
CA ILE A 68 -4.82 5.76 2.83
C ILE A 68 -4.12 5.89 4.17
N HIS A 69 -4.85 5.78 5.27
CA HIS A 69 -4.30 6.12 6.58
C HIS A 69 -4.80 5.28 7.75
N ASP A 70 -4.03 5.23 8.82
CA ASP A 70 -4.38 4.49 10.06
C ASP A 70 -4.70 3.00 9.82
N ASN A 71 -4.11 2.38 8.78
CA ASN A 71 -4.29 0.96 8.50
C ASN A 71 -3.11 0.12 9.02
N GLN A 72 -3.38 -1.16 9.32
CA GLN A 72 -2.47 -1.99 10.10
C GLN A 72 -2.32 -3.42 9.54
N ALA A 73 -1.09 -3.91 9.41
CA ALA A 73 -0.77 -5.32 9.16
C ALA A 73 -0.04 -5.91 10.38
N THR A 74 -0.63 -6.91 11.04
CA THR A 74 -0.35 -7.19 12.46
C THR A 74 0.39 -8.50 12.76
N SER A 75 0.60 -9.38 11.77
CA SER A 75 1.21 -10.70 12.00
C SER A 75 2.71 -10.65 12.26
N ILE A 76 3.19 -11.59 13.08
CA ILE A 76 4.60 -11.77 13.43
C ILE A 76 4.97 -13.25 13.20
N PRO A 77 5.89 -13.58 12.28
CA PRO A 77 6.39 -12.74 11.18
C PRO A 77 5.33 -12.59 10.06
N GLY A 78 5.52 -11.60 9.17
CA GLY A 78 4.78 -11.49 7.90
C GLY A 78 3.79 -10.33 7.79
N GLY A 79 3.69 -9.44 8.78
CA GLY A 79 2.87 -8.24 8.73
C GLY A 79 3.39 -7.23 7.71
N GLN A 80 2.87 -7.23 6.48
CA GLN A 80 3.42 -6.43 5.38
C GLN A 80 2.40 -5.48 4.74
N GLY A 81 2.82 -4.26 4.40
CA GLY A 81 1.96 -3.30 3.71
C GLY A 81 0.82 -2.85 4.61
N GLY A 82 1.13 -2.06 5.63
CA GLY A 82 0.13 -1.58 6.60
C GLY A 82 -0.99 -0.81 5.91
N GLY A 83 -0.62 0.13 5.05
CA GLY A 83 -1.53 0.80 4.14
C GLY A 83 -1.86 -0.06 2.93
N VAL A 84 -0.84 -0.36 2.12
CA VAL A 84 -1.01 -1.05 0.84
C VAL A 84 0.02 -2.16 0.67
N TYR A 85 -0.43 -3.32 0.22
CA TYR A 85 0.41 -4.41 -0.25
C TYR A 85 0.19 -4.61 -1.75
N ILE A 86 1.28 -4.60 -2.53
CA ILE A 86 1.27 -4.72 -4.00
C ILE A 86 2.12 -5.91 -4.43
N ASP A 87 1.51 -6.84 -5.17
CA ASP A 87 2.14 -8.08 -5.60
C ASP A 87 1.78 -8.51 -7.03
N GLY A 88 2.55 -9.46 -7.55
CA GLY A 88 2.48 -9.96 -8.91
C GLY A 88 2.85 -8.91 -9.94
N SER A 89 2.42 -9.13 -11.20
CA SER A 89 2.61 -8.17 -12.30
C SER A 89 1.60 -7.01 -12.24
N SER A 90 1.41 -6.42 -11.06
CA SER A 90 0.48 -5.31 -10.87
C SER A 90 1.02 -4.00 -11.45
N THR A 91 0.12 -3.14 -11.93
CA THR A 91 0.44 -1.76 -12.34
C THR A 91 -0.36 -0.79 -11.47
N VAL A 92 0.32 -0.06 -10.60
CA VAL A 92 -0.33 0.80 -9.60
C VAL A 92 0.14 2.24 -9.74
N LYS A 93 -0.80 3.16 -9.76
CA LYS A 93 -0.53 4.59 -9.80
C LYS A 93 -1.19 5.31 -8.63
N PHE A 94 -0.42 6.11 -7.92
CA PHE A 94 -0.89 7.06 -6.91
C PHE A 94 -0.66 8.48 -7.43
N GLU A 95 -1.72 9.27 -7.52
CA GLU A 95 -1.67 10.66 -7.96
C GLU A 95 -2.37 11.56 -6.95
N ASN A 96 -1.66 12.57 -6.44
CA ASN A 96 -2.18 13.50 -5.43
C ASN A 96 -2.72 12.78 -4.17
N CYS A 97 -2.07 11.69 -3.76
CA CYS A 97 -2.51 10.88 -2.64
C CYS A 97 -1.76 11.23 -1.35
N GLY A 98 -2.35 10.84 -0.22
CA GLY A 98 -1.66 10.79 1.06
C GLY A 98 -1.68 9.37 1.61
N ILE A 99 -0.51 8.86 2.01
CA ILE A 99 -0.34 7.53 2.58
C ILE A 99 0.36 7.69 3.91
N CYS A 100 -0.40 7.68 5.00
CA CYS A 100 0.12 8.14 6.29
C CYS A 100 -0.42 7.42 7.50
N SER A 101 0.35 7.43 8.60
CA SER A 101 -0.05 6.80 9.87
C SER A 101 -0.40 5.31 9.75
N ASN A 102 0.12 4.63 8.73
CA ASN A 102 -0.08 3.20 8.58
C ASN A 102 1.07 2.43 9.26
N SER A 103 0.78 1.23 9.74
CA SER A 103 1.76 0.39 10.43
C SER A 103 1.78 -1.04 9.92
N ALA A 104 2.97 -1.61 9.81
CA ALA A 104 3.17 -3.01 9.47
C ALA A 104 4.20 -3.60 10.41
N VAL A 105 3.93 -4.77 10.99
CA VAL A 105 4.91 -5.32 11.96
C VAL A 105 6.22 -5.73 11.31
N ASP A 106 6.23 -6.13 10.03
CA ASP A 106 7.44 -6.60 9.34
C ASP A 106 8.00 -5.55 8.37
N SER A 107 7.27 -5.22 7.29
CA SER A 107 7.80 -4.32 6.27
C SER A 107 6.74 -3.50 5.56
N GLY A 108 7.12 -2.29 5.13
CA GLY A 108 6.25 -1.41 4.36
C GLY A 108 5.09 -0.89 5.20
N GLY A 109 5.40 -0.05 6.20
CA GLY A 109 4.38 0.53 7.08
C GLY A 109 3.30 1.23 6.27
N GLY A 110 3.72 2.09 5.34
CA GLY A 110 2.86 2.69 4.33
C GLY A 110 2.55 1.70 3.21
N ILE A 111 3.57 1.37 2.41
CA ILE A 111 3.42 0.49 1.25
C ILE A 111 4.49 -0.60 1.26
N TYR A 112 4.07 -1.83 0.99
CA TYR A 112 4.95 -2.94 0.64
C TYR A 112 4.77 -3.33 -0.83
N ILE A 113 5.87 -3.48 -1.57
CA ILE A 113 5.90 -3.80 -3.00
C ILE A 113 6.78 -5.04 -3.20
N SER A 114 6.17 -6.20 -3.46
CA SER A 114 6.90 -7.41 -3.85
C SER A 114 7.15 -7.51 -5.36
N GLY A 115 6.39 -6.78 -6.17
CA GLY A 115 6.51 -6.84 -7.62
C GLY A 115 5.65 -5.84 -8.38
N GLY A 116 5.83 -5.81 -9.70
CA GLY A 116 5.04 -4.98 -10.61
C GLY A 116 5.69 -3.62 -10.92
N THR A 117 4.87 -2.69 -11.41
CA THR A 117 5.26 -1.31 -11.70
C THR A 117 4.42 -0.36 -10.88
N VAL A 118 5.06 0.46 -10.04
CA VAL A 118 4.39 1.39 -9.15
C VAL A 118 4.87 2.81 -9.40
N THR A 119 3.93 3.75 -9.58
CA THR A 119 4.25 5.16 -9.80
C THR A 119 3.56 6.03 -8.78
N PHE A 120 4.33 6.91 -8.14
CA PHE A 120 3.85 7.96 -7.25
C PHE A 120 4.06 9.31 -7.91
N ILE A 121 3.00 10.12 -7.99
CA ILE A 121 3.03 11.45 -8.58
C ILE A 121 2.40 12.41 -7.58
N ASN A 122 3.14 13.44 -7.18
CA ASN A 122 2.65 14.49 -6.28
C ASN A 122 2.00 13.91 -5.01
N THR A 123 2.60 12.87 -4.43
CA THR A 123 2.05 12.11 -3.30
C THR A 123 2.84 12.41 -2.04
N GLN A 124 2.21 12.25 -0.88
CA GLN A 124 2.89 12.34 0.42
C GLN A 124 2.83 10.97 1.11
N ILE A 125 3.98 10.48 1.58
CA ILE A 125 4.12 9.22 2.32
C ILE A 125 4.79 9.54 3.66
N HIS A 126 4.04 9.56 4.76
CA HIS A 126 4.58 10.06 6.03
C HIS A 126 4.00 9.44 7.28
N ASN A 127 4.72 9.51 8.39
CA ASN A 127 4.29 8.98 9.69
C ASN A 127 3.92 7.49 9.65
N ASN A 128 4.49 6.72 8.73
CA ASN A 128 4.27 5.28 8.68
C ASN A 128 5.36 4.54 9.46
N ASP A 129 5.04 3.38 10.01
CA ASP A 129 5.90 2.63 10.92
C ASP A 129 6.00 1.14 10.52
N ALA A 130 7.22 0.61 10.48
CA ALA A 130 7.48 -0.82 10.29
C ALA A 130 8.87 -1.23 10.77
N LEU A 131 9.21 -2.52 10.85
CA LEU A 131 10.61 -2.92 11.08
C LEU A 131 11.50 -2.56 9.87
N GLY A 132 11.02 -2.79 8.64
CA GLY A 132 11.70 -2.42 7.41
C GLY A 132 10.86 -1.51 6.50
N GLY A 133 11.44 -0.44 5.95
CA GLY A 133 10.74 0.41 4.99
C GLY A 133 9.50 1.08 5.58
N GLY A 134 9.68 1.94 6.58
CA GLY A 134 8.56 2.57 7.31
C GLY A 134 7.56 3.22 6.37
N GLY A 135 8.05 4.03 5.42
CA GLY A 135 7.23 4.58 4.34
C GLY A 135 6.96 3.55 3.26
N VAL A 136 8.01 3.12 2.55
CA VAL A 136 7.92 2.16 1.44
C VAL A 136 8.98 1.07 1.59
N ALA A 137 8.56 -0.19 1.48
CA ALA A 137 9.47 -1.33 1.31
C ALA A 137 9.33 -1.89 -0.12
N ILE A 138 10.45 -1.95 -0.85
CA ILE A 138 10.51 -2.42 -2.24
C ILE A 138 11.36 -3.69 -2.27
N TYR A 139 10.70 -4.84 -2.37
CA TYR A 139 11.33 -6.15 -2.50
C TYR A 139 11.32 -6.68 -3.95
N GLY A 140 10.59 -6.03 -4.84
CA GLY A 140 10.65 -6.32 -6.26
C GLY A 140 9.96 -5.27 -7.12
N GLY A 141 10.16 -5.40 -8.43
CA GLY A 141 9.53 -4.53 -9.43
C GLY A 141 10.27 -3.22 -9.68
N THR A 142 9.55 -2.28 -10.30
CA THR A 142 10.05 -0.94 -10.63
C THR A 142 9.15 0.11 -10.00
N VAL A 143 9.76 1.01 -9.22
CA VAL A 143 9.05 2.07 -8.51
C VAL A 143 9.59 3.42 -8.93
N THR A 144 8.69 4.32 -9.33
CA THR A 144 9.04 5.69 -9.71
C THR A 144 8.33 6.69 -8.81
N PHE A 145 9.10 7.59 -8.20
CA PHE A 145 8.63 8.70 -7.38
C PHE A 145 8.84 10.00 -8.14
N THR A 146 7.76 10.72 -8.42
CA THR A 146 7.81 12.05 -9.05
C THR A 146 7.15 13.07 -8.15
N LYS A 147 7.88 14.11 -7.75
CA LYS A 147 7.38 15.16 -6.83
C LYS A 147 6.74 14.57 -5.57
N THR A 148 7.29 13.47 -5.05
CA THR A 148 6.71 12.74 -3.93
C THR A 148 7.52 13.01 -2.66
N GLN A 149 6.84 13.39 -1.58
CA GLN A 149 7.49 13.64 -0.30
C GLN A 149 7.40 12.39 0.56
N ILE A 150 8.54 11.97 1.12
CA ILE A 150 8.62 10.80 2.01
C ILE A 150 9.33 11.23 3.28
N HIS A 151 8.58 11.46 4.36
CA HIS A 151 9.13 12.07 5.58
C HIS A 151 8.51 11.51 6.85
N ASN A 152 9.20 11.64 7.98
CA ASN A 152 8.72 11.21 9.31
C ASN A 152 8.26 9.74 9.37
N ASN A 153 8.76 8.89 8.49
CA ASN A 153 8.49 7.46 8.55
C ASN A 153 9.55 6.79 9.42
N GLN A 154 9.14 5.82 10.21
CA GLN A 154 9.96 5.14 11.20
C GLN A 154 10.16 3.68 10.82
N ALA A 155 11.41 3.24 10.86
CA ALA A 155 11.76 1.83 10.79
C ALA A 155 13.16 1.59 11.35
N ASP A 156 13.42 0.35 11.77
CA ASP A 156 14.77 -0.09 12.15
C ASP A 156 15.70 -0.07 10.94
N ILE A 157 15.16 -0.36 9.75
CA ILE A 157 15.91 -0.34 8.49
C ILE A 157 15.11 0.44 7.44
N GLY A 158 15.69 1.53 6.92
CA GLY A 158 15.10 2.30 5.82
C GLY A 158 13.81 3.04 6.20
N GLY A 159 13.87 3.96 7.17
CA GLY A 159 12.69 4.71 7.65
C GLY A 159 11.81 5.26 6.53
N GLY A 160 12.39 5.96 5.56
CA GLY A 160 11.66 6.43 4.37
C GLY A 160 11.39 5.34 3.35
N ILE A 161 12.45 4.85 2.69
CA ILE A 161 12.39 3.79 1.69
C ILE A 161 13.42 2.71 2.06
N TYR A 162 13.01 1.45 2.00
CA TYR A 162 13.88 0.28 1.92
C TYR A 162 13.80 -0.32 0.50
N VAL A 163 14.95 -0.67 -0.09
CA VAL A 163 15.03 -1.30 -1.41
C VAL A 163 15.90 -2.55 -1.30
N ASP A 164 15.33 -3.70 -1.61
CA ASP A 164 16.01 -4.99 -1.61
C ASP A 164 16.81 -5.24 -2.89
N ASP A 165 17.77 -6.16 -2.83
CA ASP A 165 18.67 -6.46 -3.95
C ASP A 165 17.89 -6.86 -5.22
N GLY A 166 18.21 -6.20 -6.34
CA GLY A 166 17.57 -6.43 -7.64
C GLY A 166 16.31 -5.62 -7.90
N SER A 167 15.84 -4.82 -6.94
CA SER A 167 14.73 -3.88 -7.12
C SER A 167 15.19 -2.52 -7.69
N VAL A 168 14.27 -1.79 -8.32
CA VAL A 168 14.57 -0.47 -8.90
C VAL A 168 13.69 0.61 -8.28
N ALA A 169 14.33 1.63 -7.72
CA ALA A 169 13.68 2.86 -7.26
C ALA A 169 14.23 4.07 -8.04
N GLN A 170 13.35 4.81 -8.71
CA GLN A 170 13.68 6.03 -9.44
C GLN A 170 13.07 7.23 -8.74
N ILE A 171 13.90 8.19 -8.33
CA ILE A 171 13.45 9.42 -7.65
C ILE A 171 13.66 10.59 -8.60
N ILE A 172 12.56 11.23 -8.99
CA ILE A 172 12.53 12.32 -9.95
C ILE A 172 11.92 13.54 -9.28
N SER A 173 12.67 14.65 -9.21
CA SER A 173 12.16 15.95 -8.79
C SER A 173 11.33 15.92 -7.49
N SER A 174 11.82 15.21 -6.47
CA SER A 174 11.13 15.00 -5.20
C SER A 174 11.84 15.79 -4.09
N PRO A 175 11.15 16.70 -3.37
CA PRO A 175 11.73 17.52 -2.32
C PRO A 175 11.79 16.82 -0.95
#